data_AF-A0A2E3WMD5-F1
#
_entry.id   AF-A0A2E3WMD5-F1
#
_cell.length_a   1.000
_cell.length_b   1.000
_cell.length_c   1.000
_cell.angle_alpha   90.00
_cell.angle_beta   90.00
_cell.angle_gamma   90.00
#
_symmetry.space_group_name_H-M   'P 1'
#
loop_
_entity.id
_entity.type
_entity.pdbx_description
1 polymer ?
#
loop_
_entity_poly.entity_id
_entity_poly.type
_entity_poly.pdbx_seq_one_letter_code
_entity_poly.pdbx_strand_id
1 'polypeptide(L)'
;MGFLNPSPIIGAVLIILFISLAVFFFYGVFQRGEKFKSMISMIIFATVGFQLFHVFEHGLQLGYWTFNPDAKPWLTPWAESGVSGLAYFCDLTGTQLSKVNKCGAELLHLVGNGIYLVGVSAMFIVAKRSNIKDPVFSGNLFFQGFHFVEHCTLTLTLLINGKAWGFSTLFGQLSGSELSTYRVWWHFSINAIATILGILALRRLYLGSHLSVSPDTGAKLLGERRLNLAWIIAIGVTVLEGPPLLIANLTGEPASQELLARNFLLQDIFDKGEWWQVFDPYVIAAILSVAFLFRRLNRQKMPNPLPH
;
A
#
# COMPACT_ATOMS: atom_id res chain seq x y z
N MET A 1 25.95 -4.74 -27.95
CA MET A 1 24.95 -4.25 -26.98
C MET A 1 23.78 -3.72 -27.78
N GLY A 2 22.69 -4.49 -27.84
CA GLY A 2 21.61 -4.29 -28.80
C GLY A 2 20.71 -3.10 -28.44
N PHE A 3 20.40 -2.27 -29.44
CA PHE A 3 19.65 -1.02 -29.36
C PHE A 3 18.16 -1.14 -28.94
N LEU A 4 17.71 -2.28 -28.42
CA LEU A 4 16.32 -2.49 -28.02
C LEU A 4 16.25 -3.29 -26.71
N ASN A 5 16.83 -2.77 -25.62
CA ASN A 5 16.39 -3.20 -24.30
C ASN A 5 15.05 -2.50 -24.04
N PRO A 6 13.91 -3.21 -23.98
CA PRO A 6 12.61 -2.58 -23.75
C PRO A 6 12.43 -2.10 -22.30
N SER A 7 13.29 -2.54 -21.38
CA SER A 7 13.13 -2.28 -19.94
C SER A 7 13.03 -0.78 -19.61
N PRO A 8 13.94 0.10 -20.08
CA PRO A 8 13.84 1.54 -19.80
C PRO A 8 12.53 2.15 -20.30
N ILE A 9 12.00 1.66 -21.42
CA ILE A 9 10.72 2.13 -21.99
C ILE A 9 9.58 1.75 -21.05
N ILE A 10 9.55 0.52 -20.53
CA ILE A 10 8.53 0.07 -19.58
C ILE A 10 8.58 0.91 -18.30
N GLY A 11 9.77 1.14 -17.75
CA GLY A 11 9.95 2.01 -16.58
C GLY A 11 9.45 3.44 -16.83
N ALA A 12 9.80 4.03 -17.98
CA ALA A 12 9.32 5.35 -18.37
C ALA A 12 7.80 5.40 -18.51
N VAL A 13 7.18 4.38 -19.13
CA VAL A 13 5.72 4.28 -19.26
C VAL A 13 5.03 4.26 -17.89
N LEU A 14 5.56 3.50 -16.92
CA LEU A 14 5.01 3.45 -15.57
C LEU A 14 5.10 4.81 -14.86
N ILE A 15 6.24 5.49 -14.96
CA ILE A 15 6.44 6.83 -14.39
C ILE A 15 5.49 7.84 -15.06
N ILE A 16 5.42 7.84 -16.39
CA ILE A 16 4.55 8.75 -17.16
C ILE A 16 3.08 8.49 -16.83
N LEU A 17 2.66 7.24 -16.71
CA LEU A 17 1.30 6.87 -16.33
C LEU A 17 0.92 7.47 -14.98
N PHE A 18 1.79 7.31 -13.97
CA PHE A 18 1.57 7.87 -12.64
C PHE A 18 1.50 9.40 -12.66
N ILE A 19 2.48 10.06 -13.28
CA ILE A 19 2.53 11.54 -13.38
C ILE A 19 1.30 12.06 -14.11
N SER A 20 0.93 11.42 -15.23
CA SER A 20 -0.22 11.82 -16.04
C SER A 20 -1.53 11.70 -15.25
N LEU A 21 -1.73 10.60 -14.52
CA LEU A 21 -2.89 10.43 -13.63
C LEU A 21 -2.93 11.49 -12.54
N ALA A 22 -1.79 11.82 -11.92
CA ALA A 22 -1.71 12.88 -10.92
C ALA A 22 -2.07 14.26 -11.52
N VAL A 23 -1.54 14.60 -12.69
CA VAL A 23 -1.86 15.85 -13.40
C VAL A 23 -3.35 15.92 -13.76
N PHE A 24 -3.92 14.85 -14.32
CA PHE A 24 -5.35 14.79 -14.62
C PHE A 24 -6.22 14.89 -13.37
N PHE A 25 -5.78 14.32 -12.26
CA PHE A 25 -6.44 14.47 -10.97
C PHE A 25 -6.44 15.94 -10.51
N PHE A 26 -5.30 16.61 -10.48
CA PHE A 26 -5.24 18.02 -10.08
C PHE A 26 -6.10 18.89 -11.01
N TYR A 27 -5.98 18.72 -12.32
CA TYR A 27 -6.81 19.43 -13.30
C TYR A 27 -8.31 19.14 -13.07
N GLY A 28 -8.67 17.89 -12.80
CA GLY A 28 -10.03 17.44 -12.49
C GLY A 28 -10.59 18.08 -11.23
N VAL A 29 -9.79 18.21 -10.16
CA VAL A 29 -10.19 18.86 -8.91
C VAL A 29 -10.62 20.31 -9.13
N PHE A 30 -9.99 21.03 -10.06
CA PHE A 30 -10.38 22.43 -10.36
C PHE A 30 -11.64 22.55 -11.23
N GLN A 31 -12.14 21.46 -11.82
CA GLN A 31 -13.38 21.47 -12.58
C GLN A 31 -14.62 21.59 -11.68
N ARG A 32 -15.75 21.92 -12.31
CA ARG A 32 -17.08 22.02 -11.67
C ARG A 32 -18.13 21.24 -12.46
N GLY A 33 -19.27 20.97 -11.80
CA GLY A 33 -20.43 20.33 -12.42
C GLY A 33 -20.12 18.96 -13.02
N GLU A 34 -20.67 18.69 -14.20
CA GLU A 34 -20.55 17.40 -14.89
C GLU A 34 -19.12 17.10 -15.37
N LYS A 35 -18.32 18.12 -15.70
CA LYS A 35 -16.91 17.93 -16.07
C LYS A 35 -16.11 17.35 -14.90
N PHE A 36 -16.31 17.89 -13.69
CA PHE A 36 -15.71 17.34 -12.47
C PHE A 36 -16.11 15.88 -12.25
N LYS A 37 -17.42 15.60 -12.28
CA LYS A 37 -17.93 14.24 -12.05
C LYS A 37 -17.36 13.25 -13.06
N SER A 38 -17.38 13.58 -14.35
CA SER A 38 -16.88 12.69 -15.40
C SER A 38 -15.40 12.37 -15.23
N MET A 39 -14.57 13.40 -15.11
CA MET A 39 -13.12 13.24 -14.97
C MET A 39 -12.73 12.48 -13.71
N ILE A 40 -13.31 12.84 -12.58
CA ILE A 40 -13.00 12.19 -11.30
C ILE A 40 -13.53 10.76 -11.27
N SER A 41 -14.69 10.48 -11.86
CA SER A 41 -15.19 9.11 -11.98
C SER A 41 -14.25 8.25 -12.80
N MET A 42 -13.78 8.73 -13.95
CA MET A 42 -12.81 8.01 -14.78
C MET A 42 -11.53 7.68 -14.00
N ILE A 43 -10.98 8.65 -13.25
CA ILE A 43 -9.81 8.43 -12.40
C ILE A 43 -10.09 7.38 -11.32
N ILE A 44 -11.23 7.46 -10.63
CA ILE A 44 -11.61 6.50 -9.58
C ILE A 44 -11.70 5.08 -10.17
N PHE A 45 -12.40 4.91 -11.30
CA PHE A 45 -12.54 3.57 -11.92
C PHE A 45 -11.20 3.03 -12.41
N ALA A 46 -10.38 3.85 -13.07
CA ALA A 46 -9.07 3.43 -13.56
C ALA A 46 -8.13 2.99 -12.42
N THR A 47 -8.08 3.77 -11.34
CA THR A 47 -7.20 3.51 -10.18
C THR A 47 -7.69 2.34 -9.32
N VAL A 48 -9.00 2.15 -9.15
CA VAL A 48 -9.55 0.96 -8.50
C VAL A 48 -9.32 -0.29 -9.35
N GLY A 49 -9.49 -0.20 -10.67
CA GLY A 49 -9.16 -1.30 -11.60
C GLY A 49 -7.68 -1.68 -11.52
N PHE A 50 -6.78 -0.69 -11.49
CA PHE A 50 -5.36 -0.92 -11.28
C PHE A 50 -5.09 -1.61 -9.93
N GLN A 51 -5.72 -1.16 -8.85
CA GLN A 51 -5.53 -1.77 -7.53
C GLN A 51 -6.03 -3.22 -7.46
N LEU A 52 -7.13 -3.55 -8.14
CA LEU A 52 -7.61 -4.93 -8.26
C LEU A 52 -6.57 -5.83 -8.95
N PHE A 53 -5.94 -5.34 -10.01
CA PHE A 53 -4.84 -6.06 -10.65
C PHE A 53 -3.60 -6.17 -9.75
N HIS A 54 -3.27 -5.09 -9.02
CA HIS A 54 -2.12 -5.05 -8.12
C HIS A 54 -2.26 -6.04 -6.96
N VAL A 55 -3.43 -6.12 -6.30
CA VAL A 55 -3.68 -7.11 -5.25
C VAL A 55 -3.73 -8.54 -5.81
N PHE A 56 -4.23 -8.72 -7.04
CA PHE A 56 -4.20 -10.02 -7.71
C PHE A 56 -2.75 -10.49 -7.94
N GLU A 57 -1.87 -9.59 -8.39
CA GLU A 57 -0.44 -9.88 -8.57
C GLU A 57 0.20 -10.32 -7.25
N HIS A 58 -0.02 -9.57 -6.17
CA HIS A 58 0.42 -9.98 -4.83
C HIS A 58 -0.18 -11.31 -4.36
N GLY A 59 -1.44 -11.59 -4.73
CA GLY A 59 -2.08 -12.88 -4.46
C GLY A 59 -1.40 -14.03 -5.20
N LEU A 60 -0.93 -13.82 -6.44
CA LEU A 60 -0.15 -14.81 -7.17
C LEU A 60 1.23 -15.01 -6.53
N GLN A 61 1.91 -13.94 -6.10
CA GLN A 61 3.19 -14.03 -5.38
C GLN A 61 3.04 -14.80 -4.06
N LEU A 62 1.98 -14.49 -3.30
CA LEU A 62 1.64 -15.18 -2.06
C LEU A 62 1.33 -16.66 -2.31
N GLY A 63 0.56 -16.97 -3.35
CA GLY A 63 0.26 -18.34 -3.76
C GLY A 63 1.54 -19.11 -4.09
N TYR A 64 2.39 -18.56 -4.96
CA TYR A 64 3.69 -19.17 -5.27
C TYR A 64 4.53 -19.38 -4.01
N TRP A 65 4.58 -18.38 -3.13
CA TRP A 65 5.37 -18.43 -1.91
C TRP A 65 4.91 -19.53 -0.95
N THR A 66 3.60 -19.69 -0.82
CA THR A 66 3.00 -20.73 0.03
C THR A 66 3.46 -22.13 -0.37
N PHE A 67 3.73 -22.36 -1.66
CA PHE A 67 4.22 -23.65 -2.16
C PHE A 67 5.75 -23.74 -2.26
N ASN A 68 6.47 -22.63 -2.09
CA ASN A 68 7.92 -22.57 -2.27
C ASN A 68 8.61 -21.65 -1.23
N PRO A 69 8.42 -21.86 0.08
CA PRO A 69 8.83 -20.92 1.15
C PRO A 69 10.35 -20.80 1.39
N ASP A 70 11.18 -21.49 0.60
CA ASP A 70 12.64 -21.35 0.63
C ASP A 70 13.19 -20.73 -0.67
N ALA A 71 12.31 -20.48 -1.65
CA ALA A 71 12.69 -19.86 -2.90
C ALA A 71 12.90 -18.34 -2.77
N LYS A 72 13.44 -17.71 -3.81
CA LYS A 72 13.37 -16.25 -3.90
C LYS A 72 11.91 -15.85 -4.17
N PRO A 73 11.45 -14.68 -3.67
CA PRO A 73 10.16 -14.12 -4.04
C PRO A 73 10.00 -14.11 -5.55
N TRP A 74 8.96 -14.77 -6.04
CA TRP A 74 8.66 -14.83 -7.45
C TRP A 74 7.98 -13.53 -7.89
N LEU A 75 8.34 -13.07 -9.08
CA LEU A 75 7.68 -11.97 -9.76
C LEU A 75 6.99 -12.53 -11.00
N THR A 76 5.76 -12.09 -11.24
CA THR A 76 5.10 -12.32 -12.53
C THR A 76 5.91 -11.69 -13.67
N PRO A 77 5.81 -12.17 -14.93
CA PRO A 77 6.62 -11.63 -16.03
C PRO A 77 6.46 -10.11 -16.26
N TRP A 78 5.26 -9.57 -16.02
CA TRP A 78 5.02 -8.13 -16.11
C TRP A 78 5.57 -7.37 -14.90
N ALA A 79 5.52 -7.94 -13.69
CA ALA A 79 6.15 -7.33 -12.53
C ALA A 79 7.67 -7.32 -12.69
N GLU A 80 8.28 -8.41 -13.15
CA GLU A 80 9.72 -8.50 -13.46
C GLU A 80 10.14 -7.47 -14.52
N SER A 81 9.33 -7.30 -15.56
CA SER A 81 9.55 -6.28 -16.59
C SER A 81 9.46 -4.86 -16.01
N GLY A 82 8.49 -4.60 -15.13
CA GLY A 82 8.34 -3.32 -14.42
C GLY A 82 9.51 -3.03 -13.48
N VAL A 83 9.92 -4.02 -12.67
CA VAL A 83 11.09 -3.93 -11.78
C VAL A 83 12.34 -3.65 -12.60
N SER A 84 12.60 -4.41 -13.65
CA SER A 84 13.77 -4.25 -14.53
C SER A 84 13.78 -2.88 -15.21
N GLY A 85 12.60 -2.38 -15.61
CA GLY A 85 12.47 -1.08 -16.23
C GLY A 85 12.70 0.09 -15.29
N LEU A 86 12.23 0.01 -14.06
CA LEU A 86 12.45 1.05 -13.05
C LEU A 86 13.86 0.97 -12.45
N ALA A 87 14.42 -0.23 -12.34
CA ALA A 87 15.80 -0.50 -11.97
C ALA A 87 16.79 0.26 -12.86
N TYR A 88 16.53 0.36 -14.16
CA TYR A 88 17.35 1.17 -15.07
C TYR A 88 17.51 2.62 -14.59
N PHE A 89 16.43 3.25 -14.10
CA PHE A 89 16.50 4.62 -13.60
C PHE A 89 17.20 4.72 -12.25
N CYS A 90 17.15 3.68 -11.42
CA CYS A 90 17.96 3.61 -10.20
C CYS A 90 19.46 3.56 -10.52
N ASP A 91 19.87 2.83 -11.55
CA ASP A 91 21.27 2.72 -11.96
C ASP A 91 21.83 4.10 -12.39
N LEU A 92 21.03 4.91 -13.08
CA LEU A 92 21.38 6.28 -13.45
C LEU A 92 21.68 7.20 -12.25
N THR A 93 21.17 6.87 -11.06
CA THR A 93 21.44 7.64 -9.84
C THR A 93 22.75 7.25 -9.13
N GLY A 94 23.54 6.33 -9.71
CA GLY A 94 24.78 5.83 -9.11
C GLY A 94 24.57 4.78 -8.02
N THR A 95 23.38 4.15 -8.00
CA THR A 95 23.09 3.05 -7.07
C THR A 95 23.98 1.85 -7.40
N GLN A 96 24.64 1.25 -6.40
CA GLN A 96 25.49 0.06 -6.62
C GLN A 96 24.72 -1.07 -7.29
N LEU A 97 25.35 -1.79 -8.23
CA LEU A 97 24.73 -2.84 -9.07
C LEU A 97 23.95 -3.90 -8.27
N SER A 98 24.45 -4.30 -7.09
CA SER A 98 23.79 -5.28 -6.20
C SER A 98 22.46 -4.78 -5.58
N LYS A 99 22.17 -3.48 -5.69
CA LYS A 99 21.00 -2.79 -5.14
C LYS A 99 20.01 -2.35 -6.21
N VAL A 100 20.39 -2.39 -7.48
CA VAL A 100 19.60 -1.87 -8.61
C VAL A 100 18.24 -2.56 -8.74
N ASN A 101 18.19 -3.89 -8.66
CA ASN A 101 16.93 -4.64 -8.73
C ASN A 101 16.04 -4.41 -7.50
N LYS A 102 16.65 -4.28 -6.31
CA LYS A 102 15.89 -3.94 -5.09
C LYS A 102 15.26 -2.56 -5.23
N CYS A 103 15.99 -1.60 -5.77
CA CYS A 103 15.48 -0.25 -6.03
C CYS A 103 14.37 -0.24 -7.07
N GLY A 104 14.50 -1.02 -8.15
CA GLY A 104 13.42 -1.21 -9.12
C GLY A 104 12.14 -1.76 -8.49
N ALA A 105 12.24 -2.70 -7.56
CA ALA A 105 11.08 -3.25 -6.83
C ALA A 105 10.44 -2.21 -5.91
N GLU A 106 11.22 -1.47 -5.13
CA GLU A 106 10.67 -0.39 -4.29
C GLU A 106 10.01 0.71 -5.11
N LEU A 107 10.63 1.10 -6.24
CA LEU A 107 10.03 2.07 -7.16
C LEU A 107 8.74 1.53 -7.79
N LEU A 108 8.67 0.25 -8.14
CA LEU A 108 7.46 -0.35 -8.70
C LEU A 108 6.30 -0.26 -7.71
N HIS A 109 6.56 -0.61 -6.44
CA HIS A 109 5.56 -0.45 -5.39
C HIS A 109 5.22 1.00 -5.12
N LEU A 110 6.19 1.91 -5.11
CA LEU A 110 5.97 3.34 -4.92
C LEU A 110 5.06 3.91 -6.00
N VAL A 111 5.33 3.59 -7.28
CA VAL A 111 4.52 4.00 -8.43
C VAL A 111 3.12 3.42 -8.34
N GLY A 112 2.98 2.11 -8.09
CA GLY A 112 1.68 1.45 -7.98
C GLY A 112 0.83 2.02 -6.83
N ASN A 113 1.43 2.20 -5.66
CA ASN A 113 0.74 2.79 -4.51
C ASN A 113 0.43 4.28 -4.71
N GLY A 114 1.25 5.01 -5.46
CA GLY A 114 0.99 6.39 -5.86
C GLY A 114 -0.22 6.51 -6.78
N ILE A 115 -0.31 5.64 -7.79
CA ILE A 115 -1.49 5.54 -8.68
C ILE A 115 -2.75 5.31 -7.86
N TYR A 116 -2.74 4.36 -6.93
CA TYR A 116 -3.92 4.08 -6.12
C TYR A 116 -4.24 5.22 -5.12
N LEU A 117 -3.23 5.88 -4.55
CA LEU A 117 -3.41 7.05 -3.67
C LEU A 117 -4.14 8.19 -4.38
N VAL A 118 -3.87 8.42 -5.67
CA VAL A 118 -4.62 9.39 -6.49
C VAL A 118 -6.11 9.03 -6.53
N GLY A 119 -6.43 7.74 -6.74
CA GLY A 119 -7.80 7.22 -6.73
C GLY A 119 -8.53 7.42 -5.40
N VAL A 120 -7.87 7.08 -4.29
CA VAL A 120 -8.44 7.23 -2.95
C VAL A 120 -8.63 8.71 -2.59
N SER A 121 -7.70 9.57 -2.99
CA SER A 121 -7.81 11.03 -2.83
C SER A 121 -9.00 11.58 -3.63
N ALA A 122 -9.20 11.12 -4.86
CA ALA A 122 -10.36 11.44 -5.68
C ALA A 122 -11.68 11.05 -5.01
N MET A 123 -11.79 9.81 -4.50
CA MET A 123 -12.98 9.37 -3.75
C MET A 123 -13.26 10.25 -2.53
N PHE A 124 -12.21 10.60 -1.76
CA PHE A 124 -12.34 11.48 -0.60
C PHE A 124 -12.81 12.89 -0.97
N ILE A 125 -12.32 13.47 -2.07
CA ILE A 125 -12.75 14.79 -2.53
C ILE A 125 -14.21 14.78 -2.99
N VAL A 126 -14.65 13.76 -3.73
CA VAL A 126 -16.07 13.62 -4.11
C VAL A 126 -16.93 13.54 -2.86
N ALA A 127 -16.57 12.65 -1.92
CA ALA A 127 -17.30 12.52 -0.66
C ALA A 127 -17.39 13.85 0.10
N LYS A 128 -16.29 14.60 0.21
CA LYS A 128 -16.26 15.90 0.86
C LYS A 128 -17.14 16.94 0.15
N ARG A 129 -17.09 17.00 -1.19
CA ARG A 129 -17.93 17.92 -2.00
C ARG A 129 -19.41 17.56 -1.94
N SER A 130 -19.72 16.28 -1.78
CA SER A 130 -21.08 15.76 -1.63
C SER A 130 -21.55 15.69 -0.17
N ASN A 131 -20.77 16.23 0.78
CA ASN A 131 -21.08 16.26 2.21
C ASN A 131 -21.35 14.87 2.83
N ILE A 132 -20.70 13.82 2.29
CA ILE A 132 -20.80 12.45 2.78
C ILE A 132 -19.86 12.29 3.97
N LYS A 133 -20.39 11.89 5.13
CA LYS A 133 -19.64 11.75 6.39
C LYS A 133 -19.27 10.29 6.72
N ASP A 134 -19.15 9.43 5.72
CA ASP A 134 -18.79 8.03 5.94
C ASP A 134 -17.29 7.90 6.27
N PRO A 135 -16.91 7.28 7.41
CA PRO A 135 -15.51 7.07 7.79
C PRO A 135 -14.68 6.35 6.73
N VAL A 136 -15.29 5.52 5.88
CA VAL A 136 -14.59 4.72 4.87
C VAL A 136 -13.69 5.57 3.98
N PHE A 137 -14.11 6.78 3.60
CA PHE A 137 -13.33 7.67 2.74
C PHE A 137 -12.07 8.17 3.44
N SER A 138 -12.21 8.63 4.69
CA SER A 138 -11.08 9.13 5.47
C SER A 138 -10.15 8.02 5.95
N GLY A 139 -10.71 6.85 6.26
CA GLY A 139 -9.95 5.66 6.66
C GLY A 139 -9.15 5.09 5.50
N ASN A 140 -9.75 4.99 4.31
CA ASN A 140 -9.06 4.55 3.10
C ASN A 140 -7.90 5.50 2.76
N LEU A 141 -8.14 6.81 2.78
CA LEU A 141 -7.09 7.81 2.50
C LEU A 141 -5.94 7.73 3.50
N PHE A 142 -6.25 7.59 4.79
CA PHE A 142 -5.23 7.46 5.82
C PHE A 142 -4.40 6.18 5.63
N PHE A 143 -5.06 5.05 5.40
CA PHE A 143 -4.42 3.75 5.27
C PHE A 143 -3.52 3.69 4.02
N GLN A 144 -4.05 4.10 2.85
CA GLN A 144 -3.25 4.16 1.63
C GLN A 144 -2.13 5.21 1.72
N GLY A 145 -2.38 6.34 2.37
CA GLY A 145 -1.36 7.36 2.60
C GLY A 145 -0.21 6.84 3.46
N PHE A 146 -0.52 6.08 4.52
CA PHE A 146 0.50 5.41 5.35
C PHE A 146 1.35 4.43 4.54
N HIS A 147 0.71 3.55 3.76
CA HIS A 147 1.42 2.58 2.93
C HIS A 147 2.30 3.24 1.85
N PHE A 148 1.79 4.32 1.23
CA PHE A 148 2.59 5.11 0.29
C PHE A 148 3.81 5.77 0.96
N VAL A 149 3.63 6.35 2.16
CA VAL A 149 4.75 6.92 2.92
C VAL A 149 5.78 5.86 3.29
N GLU A 150 5.34 4.65 3.66
CA GLU A 150 6.24 3.53 3.89
C GLU A 150 7.13 3.26 2.67
N HIS A 151 6.56 3.17 1.47
CA HIS A 151 7.32 2.98 0.23
C HIS A 151 8.23 4.15 -0.12
N CYS A 152 7.84 5.38 0.18
CA CYS A 152 8.75 6.53 0.09
C CYS A 152 9.97 6.32 1.01
N THR A 153 9.76 5.91 2.25
CA THR A 153 10.83 5.66 3.21
C THR A 153 11.72 4.49 2.78
N LEU A 154 11.13 3.36 2.35
CA LEU A 154 11.86 2.19 1.85
C LEU A 154 12.74 2.55 0.65
N THR A 155 12.18 3.27 -0.34
CA THR A 155 12.90 3.71 -1.53
C THR A 155 14.04 4.65 -1.17
N LEU A 156 13.75 5.69 -0.37
CA LEU A 156 14.73 6.70 0.01
C LEU A 156 15.88 6.10 0.83
N THR A 157 15.56 5.27 1.83
CA THR A 157 16.58 4.63 2.67
C THR A 157 17.39 3.60 1.89
N LEU A 158 16.79 2.91 0.92
CA LEU A 158 17.52 2.04 0.00
C LEU A 158 18.49 2.82 -0.89
N LEU A 159 18.09 3.98 -1.41
CA LEU A 159 18.94 4.85 -2.23
C LEU A 159 20.10 5.46 -1.42
N ILE A 160 19.86 5.91 -0.19
CA ILE A 160 20.88 6.57 0.65
C ILE A 160 21.78 5.54 1.34
N ASN A 161 21.19 4.57 2.02
CA ASN A 161 21.90 3.66 2.93
C ASN A 161 22.12 2.26 2.33
N GLY A 162 21.51 1.96 1.19
CA GLY A 162 21.57 0.62 0.60
C GLY A 162 20.70 -0.42 1.30
N LYS A 163 19.85 -0.01 2.24
CA LYS A 163 18.95 -0.88 3.00
C LYS A 163 17.59 -0.21 3.13
N ALA A 164 16.53 -0.95 2.78
CA ALA A 164 15.16 -0.45 2.85
C ALA A 164 14.62 -0.54 4.28
N TRP A 165 14.19 0.58 4.85
CA TRP A 165 13.59 0.67 6.18
C TRP A 165 12.11 1.03 6.10
N GLY A 166 11.26 0.14 6.60
CA GLY A 166 9.82 0.33 6.67
C GLY A 166 9.16 -0.81 7.43
N PHE A 167 7.84 -0.76 7.56
CA PHE A 167 7.09 -1.79 8.29
C PHE A 167 7.31 -3.17 7.68
N SER A 168 7.20 -3.30 6.36
CA SER A 168 7.46 -4.50 5.56
C SER A 168 8.87 -5.09 5.71
N THR A 169 9.83 -4.36 6.27
CA THR A 169 11.18 -4.87 6.54
C THR A 169 11.49 -4.97 8.03
N LEU A 170 10.49 -4.73 8.89
CA LEU A 170 10.64 -4.42 10.32
C LEU A 170 11.81 -3.46 10.54
N PHE A 171 11.81 -2.37 9.77
CA PHE A 171 12.82 -1.31 9.82
C PHE A 171 14.23 -1.83 9.56
N GLY A 172 14.33 -2.83 8.68
CA GLY A 172 15.56 -3.49 8.28
C GLY A 172 16.03 -4.57 9.26
N GLN A 173 15.21 -5.04 10.19
CA GLN A 173 15.59 -6.11 11.11
C GLN A 173 15.59 -7.48 10.43
N LEU A 174 14.69 -7.69 9.48
CA LEU A 174 14.60 -8.96 8.78
C LEU A 174 15.61 -9.06 7.64
N SER A 175 16.10 -10.28 7.36
CA SER A 175 16.86 -10.60 6.14
C SER A 175 16.51 -12.01 5.65
N GLY A 176 17.19 -12.50 4.60
CA GLY A 176 17.01 -13.87 4.10
C GLY A 176 15.57 -14.26 3.73
N SER A 177 15.21 -15.50 4.05
CA SER A 177 13.88 -16.09 3.83
C SER A 177 12.82 -15.51 4.78
N GLU A 178 13.21 -15.08 5.98
CA GLU A 178 12.33 -14.42 6.95
C GLU A 178 11.78 -13.11 6.40
N LEU A 179 12.66 -12.24 5.88
CA LEU A 179 12.28 -10.99 5.22
C LEU A 179 11.37 -11.25 4.01
N SER A 180 11.73 -12.25 3.20
CA SER A 180 10.98 -12.61 2.01
C SER A 180 9.56 -13.05 2.36
N THR A 181 9.43 -13.91 3.38
CA THR A 181 8.14 -14.34 3.91
C THR A 181 7.31 -13.16 4.39
N TYR A 182 7.86 -12.40 5.32
CA TYR A 182 7.13 -11.31 5.93
C TYR A 182 6.71 -10.25 4.90
N ARG A 183 7.59 -9.91 3.95
CA ARG A 183 7.27 -8.95 2.88
C ARG A 183 6.13 -9.41 1.99
N VAL A 184 6.16 -10.65 1.49
CA VAL A 184 5.13 -11.14 0.57
C VAL A 184 3.75 -11.07 1.22
N TRP A 185 3.66 -11.50 2.48
CA TRP A 185 2.42 -11.46 3.25
C TRP A 185 1.99 -10.02 3.59
N TRP A 186 2.90 -9.19 4.10
CA TRP A 186 2.63 -7.79 4.43
C TRP A 186 2.01 -7.04 3.25
N HIS A 187 2.66 -7.09 2.08
CA HIS A 187 2.17 -6.37 0.91
C HIS A 187 0.82 -6.92 0.45
N PHE A 188 0.61 -8.23 0.47
CA PHE A 188 -0.70 -8.80 0.15
C PHE A 188 -1.78 -8.28 1.10
N SER A 189 -1.57 -8.36 2.40
CA SER A 189 -2.57 -7.98 3.41
C SER A 189 -2.94 -6.50 3.33
N ILE A 190 -1.93 -5.62 3.29
CA ILE A 190 -2.16 -4.18 3.20
C ILE A 190 -2.88 -3.85 1.90
N ASN A 191 -2.47 -4.40 0.76
CA ASN A 191 -3.17 -4.17 -0.51
C ASN A 191 -4.59 -4.74 -0.51
N ALA A 192 -4.84 -5.90 0.11
CA ALA A 192 -6.17 -6.49 0.22
C ALA A 192 -7.11 -5.61 1.06
N ILE A 193 -6.65 -5.12 2.21
CA ILE A 193 -7.41 -4.20 3.06
C ILE A 193 -7.70 -2.90 2.30
N ALA A 194 -6.68 -2.31 1.67
CA ALA A 194 -6.83 -1.08 0.90
C ALA A 194 -7.82 -1.26 -0.26
N THR A 195 -7.82 -2.43 -0.92
CA THR A 195 -8.76 -2.78 -1.99
C THR A 195 -10.19 -2.88 -1.48
N ILE A 196 -10.42 -3.58 -0.36
CA ILE A 196 -11.75 -3.71 0.25
C ILE A 196 -12.30 -2.32 0.61
N LEU A 197 -11.48 -1.46 1.21
CA LEU A 197 -11.85 -0.08 1.53
C LEU A 197 -12.18 0.74 0.27
N GLY A 198 -11.39 0.58 -0.79
CA GLY A 198 -11.64 1.20 -2.10
C GLY A 198 -12.97 0.78 -2.72
N ILE A 199 -13.25 -0.52 -2.76
CA ILE A 199 -14.50 -1.06 -3.32
C ILE A 199 -15.70 -0.56 -2.52
N LEU A 200 -15.60 -0.55 -1.18
CA LEU A 200 -16.66 -0.02 -0.33
C LEU A 200 -16.89 1.47 -0.58
N ALA A 201 -15.83 2.29 -0.63
CA ALA A 201 -15.92 3.72 -0.93
C ALA A 201 -16.52 3.97 -2.32
N LEU A 202 -16.05 3.25 -3.36
CA LEU A 202 -16.57 3.32 -4.72
C LEU A 202 -18.06 2.95 -4.76
N ARG A 203 -18.46 1.84 -4.11
CA ARG A 203 -19.86 1.41 -4.04
C ARG A 203 -20.74 2.49 -3.42
N ARG A 204 -20.29 3.17 -2.36
CA ARG A 204 -21.02 4.28 -1.71
C ARG A 204 -21.21 5.46 -2.67
N LEU A 205 -20.16 5.86 -3.39
CA LEU A 205 -20.26 6.95 -4.36
C LEU A 205 -21.17 6.59 -5.54
N TYR A 206 -21.06 5.36 -6.03
CA TYR A 206 -21.88 4.84 -7.13
C TYR A 206 -23.36 4.77 -6.75
N LEU A 207 -23.71 4.10 -5.65
CA LEU A 207 -25.10 3.98 -5.19
C LEU A 207 -25.72 5.34 -4.82
N GLY A 208 -24.92 6.27 -4.29
CA GLY A 208 -25.33 7.65 -4.01
C GLY A 208 -25.47 8.53 -5.25
N SER A 209 -25.17 8.02 -6.46
CA SER A 209 -25.22 8.78 -7.72
C SER A 209 -24.31 10.02 -7.69
N HIS A 210 -23.17 9.93 -7.00
CA HIS A 210 -22.17 11.00 -6.89
C HIS A 210 -21.11 10.94 -8.01
N LEU A 211 -21.14 9.89 -8.81
CA LEU A 211 -20.28 9.67 -9.98
C LEU A 211 -21.05 10.01 -11.26
N SER A 212 -20.35 10.13 -12.38
CA SER A 212 -20.97 10.37 -13.70
C SER A 212 -21.76 9.17 -14.22
N VAL A 213 -21.47 7.97 -13.70
CA VAL A 213 -22.24 6.76 -13.98
C VAL A 213 -23.19 6.53 -12.81
N SER A 214 -24.50 6.56 -13.07
CA SER A 214 -25.52 6.25 -12.06
C SER A 214 -25.99 4.80 -12.17
N PRO A 215 -26.32 4.14 -11.05
CA PRO A 215 -26.99 2.85 -11.09
C PRO A 215 -28.40 2.96 -11.65
N ASP A 216 -28.83 1.90 -12.33
CA ASP A 216 -30.25 1.69 -12.62
C ASP A 216 -31.05 1.63 -11.31
N THR A 217 -32.32 2.04 -11.37
CA THR A 217 -33.20 2.24 -10.20
C THR A 217 -33.28 1.00 -9.29
N GLY A 218 -33.10 -0.21 -9.84
CA GLY A 218 -33.12 -1.48 -9.10
C GLY A 218 -31.93 -1.72 -8.15
N ALA A 219 -30.76 -1.11 -8.39
CA ALA A 219 -29.58 -1.35 -7.55
C ALA A 219 -29.63 -0.62 -6.19
N LYS A 220 -30.55 0.33 -6.00
CA LYS A 220 -30.74 1.08 -4.74
C LYS A 220 -31.37 0.25 -3.60
N LEU A 221 -31.94 -0.93 -3.90
CA LEU A 221 -32.76 -1.71 -2.97
C LEU A 221 -32.00 -2.68 -2.05
N LEU A 222 -30.68 -2.82 -2.18
CA LEU A 222 -29.90 -3.67 -1.27
C LEU A 222 -29.57 -2.92 0.03
N GLY A 223 -30.37 -3.19 1.07
CA GLY A 223 -30.22 -2.65 2.41
C GLY A 223 -28.78 -2.69 2.91
N GLU A 224 -28.28 -1.54 3.35
CA GLU A 224 -26.91 -1.40 3.83
C GLU A 224 -26.77 -1.97 5.24
N ARG A 225 -26.32 -3.23 5.36
CA ARG A 225 -25.70 -3.65 6.62
C ARG A 225 -24.47 -2.78 6.84
N ARG A 226 -24.48 -1.99 7.93
CA ARG A 226 -23.29 -1.29 8.42
C ARG A 226 -22.28 -2.33 8.88
N LEU A 227 -21.41 -2.74 7.96
CA LEU A 227 -20.23 -3.54 8.28
C LEU A 227 -19.40 -2.76 9.28
N ASN A 228 -19.05 -3.39 10.41
CA ASN A 228 -18.16 -2.77 11.38
C ASN A 228 -16.73 -2.84 10.83
N LEU A 229 -16.39 -1.86 9.99
CA LEU A 229 -15.15 -1.78 9.22
C LEU A 229 -13.90 -1.95 10.11
N ALA A 230 -13.97 -1.44 11.34
CA ALA A 230 -12.90 -1.58 12.33
C ALA A 230 -12.62 -3.05 12.67
N TRP A 231 -13.66 -3.90 12.80
CA TRP A 231 -13.50 -5.34 13.01
C TRP A 231 -13.02 -6.06 11.76
N ILE A 232 -13.45 -5.66 10.56
CA ILE A 232 -12.97 -6.26 9.31
C ILE A 232 -11.47 -6.01 9.15
N ILE A 233 -11.02 -4.79 9.41
CA ILE A 233 -9.58 -4.46 9.36
C ILE A 233 -8.84 -5.23 10.46
N ALA A 234 -9.32 -5.22 11.70
CA ALA A 234 -8.65 -5.92 12.79
C ALA A 234 -8.53 -7.43 12.54
N ILE A 235 -9.64 -8.09 12.18
CA ILE A 235 -9.64 -9.52 11.85
C ILE A 235 -8.79 -9.78 10.61
N GLY A 236 -8.89 -8.95 9.58
CA GLY A 236 -8.09 -9.06 8.36
C GLY A 236 -6.59 -8.99 8.66
N VAL A 237 -6.14 -7.97 9.41
CA VAL A 237 -4.74 -7.85 9.82
C VAL A 237 -4.32 -9.05 10.68
N THR A 238 -5.08 -9.43 11.69
CA THR A 238 -4.68 -10.54 12.58
C THR A 238 -4.60 -11.87 11.83
N VAL A 239 -5.58 -12.17 10.97
CA VAL A 239 -5.62 -13.43 10.22
C VAL A 239 -4.56 -13.46 9.12
N LEU A 240 -4.28 -12.33 8.48
CA LEU A 240 -3.34 -12.28 7.37
C LEU A 240 -1.89 -12.06 7.81
N GLU A 241 -1.63 -11.39 8.94
CA GLU A 241 -0.26 -11.12 9.43
C GLU A 241 0.20 -12.07 10.55
N GLY A 242 -0.73 -12.60 11.34
CA GLY A 242 -0.41 -13.50 12.46
C GLY A 242 0.29 -14.79 12.02
N PRO A 243 -0.33 -15.59 11.13
CA PRO A 243 0.29 -16.82 10.64
C PRO A 243 1.64 -16.62 9.94
N PRO A 244 1.85 -15.58 9.10
CA PRO A 244 3.14 -15.35 8.45
C PRO A 244 4.25 -14.91 9.38
N LEU A 245 3.96 -14.04 10.35
CA LEU A 245 4.93 -13.71 11.39
C LEU A 245 5.30 -14.96 12.19
N LEU A 246 4.32 -15.81 12.49
CA LEU A 246 4.58 -17.08 13.15
C LEU A 246 5.44 -18.01 12.28
N ILE A 247 5.09 -18.19 11.00
CA ILE A 247 5.84 -19.05 10.07
C ILE A 247 7.26 -18.50 9.86
N ALA A 248 7.41 -17.20 9.59
CA ALA A 248 8.71 -16.56 9.42
C ALA A 248 9.62 -16.77 10.65
N ASN A 249 9.07 -16.65 11.86
CA ASN A 249 9.81 -16.94 13.09
C ASN A 249 10.13 -18.43 13.30
N LEU A 250 9.29 -19.34 12.78
CA LEU A 250 9.46 -20.78 12.94
C LEU A 250 10.36 -21.42 11.87
N THR A 251 10.39 -20.87 10.66
CA THR A 251 11.02 -21.49 9.49
C THR A 251 12.10 -20.62 8.86
N GLY A 252 12.17 -19.32 9.18
CA GLY A 252 13.16 -18.41 8.62
C GLY A 252 14.56 -18.68 9.17
N GLU A 253 15.57 -18.59 8.30
CA GLU A 253 16.93 -18.44 8.80
C GLU A 253 17.05 -17.04 9.44
N PRO A 254 17.40 -16.95 10.74
CA PRO A 254 17.53 -15.66 11.40
C PRO A 254 18.58 -14.82 10.68
N ALA A 255 18.37 -13.51 10.67
CA ALA A 255 19.27 -12.60 9.97
C ALA A 255 20.74 -12.90 10.33
N SER A 256 21.57 -13.17 9.31
CA SER A 256 23.02 -13.30 9.51
C SER A 256 23.50 -12.08 10.29
N GLN A 257 24.18 -12.28 11.42
CA GLN A 257 24.74 -11.21 12.27
C GLN A 257 25.86 -10.41 11.58
N GLU A 258 25.84 -10.26 10.25
CA GLU A 258 26.57 -9.17 9.61
C GLU A 258 26.08 -7.89 10.26
N LEU A 259 26.99 -7.31 11.05
CA LEU A 259 26.83 -6.10 11.86
C LEU A 259 25.71 -5.26 11.27
N LEU A 260 24.54 -5.31 11.92
CA LEU A 260 23.49 -4.33 11.73
C LEU A 260 24.25 -3.00 11.68
N ALA A 261 24.34 -2.38 10.50
CA ALA A 261 24.91 -1.05 10.33
C ALA A 261 23.91 -0.07 10.94
N ARG A 262 23.89 -0.16 12.26
CA ARG A 262 22.99 0.46 13.18
C ARG A 262 23.82 1.73 13.47
N ASN A 263 23.68 2.78 12.66
CA ASN A 263 24.44 4.00 12.89
C ASN A 263 23.53 5.22 12.72
N PHE A 264 22.83 5.52 13.81
CA PHE A 264 22.30 6.84 14.11
C PHE A 264 22.56 7.09 15.60
N LEU A 265 23.78 7.54 15.92
CA LEU A 265 24.17 8.40 17.07
C LEU A 265 23.69 8.07 18.51
N LEU A 266 22.99 6.98 18.79
CA LEU A 266 22.31 6.74 20.07
C LEU A 266 22.38 5.28 20.58
N GLN A 267 23.47 4.56 20.31
CA GLN A 267 23.38 3.09 20.34
C GLN A 267 23.73 2.31 21.59
N ASP A 268 24.39 2.88 22.60
CA ASP A 268 24.79 2.11 23.78
C ASP A 268 23.83 2.19 24.97
N ILE A 269 22.63 2.76 24.80
CA ILE A 269 21.66 2.92 25.91
C ILE A 269 20.59 1.80 25.91
N PHE A 270 20.44 1.02 24.83
CA PHE A 270 19.31 0.10 24.65
C PHE A 270 19.69 -1.31 24.15
N ASP A 271 20.81 -1.87 24.59
CA ASP A 271 21.08 -3.29 24.32
C ASP A 271 20.30 -4.18 25.30
N LYS A 272 19.26 -4.85 24.81
CA LYS A 272 18.43 -5.76 25.62
C LYS A 272 17.91 -6.91 24.74
N GLY A 273 18.03 -8.13 25.28
CA GLY A 273 17.82 -9.41 24.59
C GLY A 273 16.42 -9.70 24.03
N GLU A 274 16.15 -10.99 23.80
CA GLU A 274 15.11 -11.55 22.90
C GLU A 274 13.69 -10.97 23.01
N TRP A 275 13.31 -10.33 24.13
CA TRP A 275 11.98 -9.76 24.35
C TRP A 275 11.81 -8.32 23.87
N TRP A 276 12.89 -7.62 23.48
CA TRP A 276 12.80 -6.20 23.10
C TRP A 276 12.20 -5.94 21.73
N GLN A 277 12.13 -6.94 20.86
CA GLN A 277 11.48 -6.81 19.55
C GLN A 277 9.99 -6.45 19.70
N VAL A 278 9.33 -6.84 20.81
CA VAL A 278 7.93 -6.50 21.11
C VAL A 278 7.78 -5.05 21.60
N PHE A 279 8.80 -4.51 22.27
CA PHE A 279 8.83 -3.12 22.74
C PHE A 279 9.62 -2.21 21.81
N ASP A 280 9.97 -2.71 20.63
CA ASP A 280 10.67 -1.92 19.64
C ASP A 280 9.81 -0.69 19.31
N PRO A 281 10.33 0.54 19.45
CA PRO A 281 9.58 1.76 19.16
C PRO A 281 8.94 1.74 17.76
N TYR A 282 9.52 1.00 16.83
CA TYR A 282 9.00 0.81 15.49
C TYR A 282 7.79 -0.14 15.43
N VAL A 283 7.82 -1.26 16.16
CA VAL A 283 6.67 -2.17 16.32
C VAL A 283 5.54 -1.48 17.08
N ILE A 284 5.88 -0.74 18.15
CA ILE A 284 4.93 0.08 18.89
C ILE A 284 4.30 1.15 17.99
N ALA A 285 5.08 1.82 17.13
CA ALA A 285 4.55 2.81 16.20
C ALA A 285 3.53 2.18 15.22
N ALA A 286 3.76 0.95 14.74
CA ALA A 286 2.79 0.19 13.94
C ALA A 286 1.48 0.00 14.71
N ILE A 287 1.59 -0.58 15.91
CA ILE A 287 0.45 -0.91 16.76
C ILE A 287 -0.34 0.35 17.10
N LEU A 288 0.34 1.45 17.46
CA LEU A 288 -0.29 2.73 17.75
C LEU A 288 -0.95 3.35 16.51
N SER A 289 -0.39 3.17 15.31
CA SER A 289 -0.98 3.66 14.06
C SER A 289 -2.27 2.90 13.73
N VAL A 290 -2.27 1.57 13.90
CA VAL A 290 -3.47 0.74 13.76
C VAL A 290 -4.51 1.08 14.83
N ALA A 291 -4.09 1.25 16.09
CA ALA A 291 -4.98 1.62 17.20
C ALA A 291 -5.58 3.03 16.99
N PHE A 292 -4.80 3.98 16.47
CA PHE A 292 -5.26 5.31 16.11
C PHE A 292 -6.31 5.24 14.99
N LEU A 293 -6.07 4.47 13.94
CA LEU A 293 -7.03 4.23 12.86
C LEU A 293 -8.32 3.62 13.41
N PHE A 294 -8.21 2.58 14.24
CA PHE A 294 -9.36 1.93 14.89
C PHE A 294 -10.17 2.91 15.74
N ARG A 295 -9.49 3.73 16.56
CA ARG A 295 -10.13 4.78 17.37
C ARG A 295 -10.83 5.82 16.50
N ARG A 296 -10.20 6.25 15.40
CA ARG A 296 -10.75 7.24 14.46
C ARG A 296 -12.00 6.72 13.77
N LEU A 297 -11.97 5.47 13.29
CA LEU A 297 -13.11 4.81 12.66
C LEU A 297 -14.29 4.63 13.65
N ASN A 298 -14.00 4.40 14.95
CA ASN A 298 -15.04 4.25 15.97
C ASN A 298 -15.59 5.58 16.53
N ARG A 299 -14.79 6.65 16.59
CA ARG A 299 -15.25 7.97 17.10
C ARG A 299 -16.38 8.60 16.28
N GLN A 300 -16.51 8.26 15.00
CA GLN A 300 -17.59 8.78 14.15
C GLN A 300 -18.97 8.13 14.40
N LYS A 301 -19.08 7.20 15.37
CA LYS A 301 -20.33 6.51 15.71
C LYS A 301 -21.18 7.21 16.78
N MET A 302 -20.73 8.29 17.41
CA MET A 302 -21.56 8.95 18.42
C MET A 302 -22.65 9.78 17.72
N PRO A 303 -23.94 9.39 17.80
CA PRO A 303 -25.01 10.24 17.30
C PRO A 303 -24.96 11.57 18.04
N ASN A 304 -25.27 12.66 17.33
CA ASN A 304 -25.59 13.92 18.02
C ASN A 304 -26.66 13.59 19.07
N PRO A 305 -26.48 13.97 20.35
CA PRO A 305 -27.58 13.92 21.30
C PRO A 305 -28.74 14.67 20.66
N LEU A 306 -29.92 14.04 20.66
CA LEU A 306 -31.12 14.66 20.13
C LEU A 306 -31.28 16.05 20.76
N PRO A 307 -31.66 17.08 20.00
CA PRO A 307 -32.05 18.35 20.61
C PRO A 307 -33.23 18.07 21.54
N HIS A 308 -33.01 18.27 22.84
CA HIS A 308 -34.04 18.29 23.87
C HIS A 308 -34.80 19.61 23.83
#